data_AF-A0A7W1DGY4-F1
#
_entry.id   AF-A0A7W1DGY4-F1
#
_cell.length_a   1.000
_cell.length_b   1.000
_cell.length_c   1.000
_cell.angle_alpha   90.00
_cell.angle_beta   90.00
_cell.angle_gamma   90.00
#
_symmetry.space_group_name_H-M   'P 1'
#
loop_
_entity.id
_entity.type
_entity.pdbx_description
1 polymer ?
#
loop_
_entity_poly.entity_id
_entity_poly.type
_entity_poly.pdbx_seq_one_letter_code
_entity_poly.pdbx_strand_id
1 'polypeptide(L)'
;MDIVTLAQVITSVTNLLFVIVLAVGYYFTWRVSQTTLEEMRAQRTAMGRPLVIVQEDYESLPELDVAIRNVSEGAARDIEFEFSVPIESSNGFVVSDLPYFKYGLDFLPPNGEITCYWDELDSLLPFLEAKDLRNGIHVTVR
;
A
#
# COMPACT_ATOMS: atom_id res chain seq x y z
N MET A 1 -2.20 -28.26 -67.33
CA MET A 1 -2.62 -27.77 -65.99
C MET A 1 -3.71 -26.75 -66.21
N ASP A 2 -4.89 -26.98 -65.63
CA ASP A 2 -6.00 -26.04 -65.74
C ASP A 2 -5.73 -24.77 -64.92
N ILE A 3 -6.12 -23.61 -65.46
CA ILE A 3 -5.97 -22.29 -64.82
C ILE A 3 -6.52 -22.30 -63.38
N VAL A 4 -7.59 -23.06 -63.15
CA VAL A 4 -8.22 -23.24 -61.84
C VAL A 4 -7.27 -23.93 -60.85
N THR A 5 -6.58 -24.99 -61.26
CA THR A 5 -5.61 -25.70 -60.41
C THR A 5 -4.41 -24.82 -60.06
N LEU A 6 -3.94 -23.98 -61.00
CA LEU A 6 -2.85 -23.03 -60.75
C LEU A 6 -3.26 -21.94 -59.74
N ALA A 7 -4.48 -21.39 -59.88
CA ALA A 7 -5.01 -20.37 -58.96
C ALA A 7 -5.21 -20.91 -57.53
N GLN A 8 -5.62 -22.17 -57.40
CA GLN A 8 -5.85 -22.81 -56.11
C GLN A 8 -4.52 -23.03 -55.36
N VAL A 9 -3.47 -23.46 -56.05
CA VAL A 9 -2.12 -23.59 -55.48
C VAL A 9 -1.59 -22.24 -55.00
N ILE A 10 -1.76 -21.17 -55.79
CA ILE A 10 -1.30 -19.81 -55.43
C ILE A 10 -2.02 -19.30 -54.17
N THR A 11 -3.34 -19.48 -54.09
CA THR A 11 -4.14 -19.03 -52.94
C THR A 11 -3.74 -19.76 -51.67
N SER A 12 -3.53 -21.08 -51.73
CA SER A 12 -3.09 -21.89 -50.59
C SER A 12 -1.72 -21.46 -50.07
N VAL A 13 -0.76 -21.20 -50.96
CA VAL A 13 0.58 -20.71 -50.59
C VAL A 13 0.51 -19.32 -49.96
N THR A 14 -0.33 -18.43 -50.49
CA THR A 14 -0.49 -17.06 -49.98
C THR A 14 -1.09 -17.05 -48.58
N ASN A 15 -2.14 -17.85 -48.34
CA ASN A 15 -2.75 -17.97 -47.01
C ASN A 15 -1.77 -18.55 -45.99
N LEU A 16 -0.97 -19.55 -46.38
CA LEU A 16 0.05 -20.12 -45.49
C LEU A 16 1.08 -19.06 -45.08
N LEU A 17 1.57 -18.27 -46.04
CA LEU A 17 2.47 -17.15 -45.76
C LEU A 17 1.83 -16.11 -44.84
N PHE A 18 0.56 -15.78 -45.08
CA PHE A 18 -0.17 -14.80 -44.28
C PHE A 18 -0.33 -15.24 -42.82
N VAL A 19 -0.66 -16.52 -42.59
CA VAL A 19 -0.74 -17.10 -41.26
C VAL A 19 0.62 -17.07 -40.55
N ILE A 20 1.70 -17.37 -41.26
CA ILE A 20 3.07 -17.31 -40.70
C ILE A 20 3.41 -15.88 -40.27
N VAL A 21 3.16 -14.89 -41.13
CA VAL A 21 3.42 -13.47 -40.82
C VAL A 21 2.60 -13.01 -39.63
N LEU A 22 1.30 -13.36 -39.58
CA LEU A 22 0.45 -13.05 -38.44
C LEU A 22 0.96 -13.71 -37.15
N ALA A 23 1.32 -14.99 -37.19
CA ALA A 23 1.83 -15.71 -36.02
C ALA A 23 3.11 -15.06 -35.47
N VAL A 24 4.02 -14.64 -36.37
CA VAL A 24 5.24 -13.91 -35.98
C VAL A 24 4.89 -12.55 -35.37
N GLY A 25 3.96 -11.80 -35.98
CA GLY A 25 3.50 -10.52 -35.44
C GLY A 25 2.90 -10.65 -34.03
N TYR A 26 2.03 -11.63 -33.82
CA TYR A 26 1.44 -11.95 -32.51
C TYR A 26 2.49 -12.39 -31.49
N TYR A 27 3.51 -13.13 -31.91
CA TYR A 27 4.59 -13.53 -31.01
C TYR A 27 5.39 -12.31 -30.51
N PHE A 28 5.71 -11.37 -31.40
CA PHE A 28 6.40 -10.14 -31.01
C PHE A 28 5.57 -9.25 -30.09
N THR A 29 4.27 -9.07 -30.37
CA THR A 29 3.40 -8.28 -29.50
C THR A 29 3.19 -8.94 -28.14
N TRP A 30 3.03 -10.26 -28.09
CA TRP A 30 2.95 -11.00 -26.83
C TRP A 30 4.23 -10.83 -26.00
N ARG A 31 5.40 -10.91 -26.62
CA ARG A 31 6.69 -10.70 -25.94
C ARG A 31 6.81 -9.30 -25.33
N VAL A 32 6.41 -8.26 -26.06
CA VAL A 32 6.42 -6.87 -25.55
C VAL A 32 5.39 -6.70 -24.43
N SER A 33 4.23 -7.33 -24.53
CA SER A 33 3.23 -7.27 -23.46
C SER A 33 3.74 -7.85 -22.14
N GLN A 34 4.58 -8.89 -22.18
CA GLN A 34 5.17 -9.46 -20.96
C GLN A 34 6.13 -8.48 -20.30
N THR A 35 6.98 -7.80 -21.08
CA THR A 35 7.94 -6.82 -20.53
C THR A 35 7.22 -5.62 -19.91
N THR A 36 6.14 -5.14 -20.53
CA THR A 36 5.32 -4.06 -19.94
C THR A 36 4.66 -4.48 -18.62
N LEU A 37 4.22 -5.74 -18.49
CA LEU A 37 3.66 -6.24 -17.23
C LEU A 37 4.71 -6.36 -16.13
N GLU A 38 5.93 -6.76 -16.47
CA GLU A 38 7.05 -6.80 -15.54
C GLU A 38 7.44 -5.40 -15.08
N GLU A 39 7.51 -4.43 -15.99
CA GLU A 39 7.77 -3.02 -15.66
C GLU A 39 6.67 -2.43 -14.79
N MET A 40 5.39 -2.72 -15.04
CA MET A 40 4.29 -2.27 -14.18
C MET A 40 4.32 -2.91 -12.80
N ARG A 41 4.71 -4.19 -12.69
CA ARG A 41 4.89 -4.84 -11.38
C ARG A 41 6.08 -4.24 -10.63
N ALA A 42 7.20 -4.04 -11.33
CA ALA A 42 8.39 -3.40 -10.77
C ALA A 42 8.09 -1.96 -10.33
N GLN A 43 7.30 -1.21 -11.11
CA GLN A 43 6.81 0.11 -10.72
C GLN A 43 5.90 0.05 -9.49
N ARG A 44 5.00 -0.94 -9.36
CA ARG A 44 4.21 -1.10 -8.11
C ARG A 44 5.05 -1.46 -6.90
N THR A 45 6.16 -2.17 -7.08
CA THR A 45 7.13 -2.46 -6.01
C THR A 45 8.05 -1.27 -5.74
N ALA A 46 8.32 -0.42 -6.73
CA ALA A 46 9.20 0.74 -6.65
C ALA A 46 8.48 2.07 -6.33
N MET A 47 7.16 2.15 -6.51
CA MET A 47 6.32 3.32 -6.23
C MET A 47 6.05 3.40 -4.72
N GLY A 48 7.03 3.99 -4.02
CA GLY A 48 6.91 4.45 -2.65
C GLY A 48 7.39 3.42 -1.64
N ARG A 49 8.51 3.72 -0.98
CA ARG A 49 8.80 3.12 0.33
C ARG A 49 7.52 3.30 1.18
N PRO A 50 6.93 2.22 1.70
CA PRO A 50 5.69 2.33 2.46
C PRO A 50 5.88 3.35 3.58
N LEU A 51 4.97 4.31 3.67
CA LEU A 51 5.01 5.39 4.65
C LEU A 51 3.82 5.22 5.57
N VAL A 52 4.10 4.72 6.76
CA VAL A 52 3.13 4.60 7.84
C VAL A 52 3.34 5.77 8.79
N ILE A 53 2.27 6.49 9.09
CA ILE A 53 2.26 7.59 10.05
C ILE A 53 1.36 7.22 11.22
N VAL A 54 1.76 7.65 12.41
CA VAL A 54 0.94 7.59 13.62
C VAL A 54 0.68 9.03 14.04
N GLN A 55 -0.59 9.42 14.14
CA GLN A 55 -0.97 10.79 14.44
C GLN A 55 -2.26 10.83 15.28
N GLU A 56 -2.47 11.96 15.93
CA GLU A 56 -3.72 12.30 16.59
C GLU A 56 -4.80 12.58 15.54
N ASP A 57 -6.00 12.06 15.77
CA ASP A 57 -7.17 12.34 14.97
C ASP A 57 -8.14 13.25 15.74
N TYR A 58 -8.42 14.41 15.14
CA TYR A 58 -9.27 15.46 15.72
C TYR A 58 -10.66 15.52 15.05
N GLU A 59 -11.00 14.55 14.21
CA GLU A 59 -12.33 14.51 13.58
C GLU A 59 -13.46 14.30 14.60
N SER A 60 -13.15 13.65 15.73
CA SER A 60 -14.09 13.17 16.75
C SER A 60 -14.27 14.10 17.96
N LEU A 61 -13.78 15.35 17.92
CA LEU A 61 -13.75 16.22 19.11
C LEU A 61 -15.11 16.29 19.86
N PRO A 62 -15.11 16.20 21.19
CA PRO A 62 -13.97 16.30 22.12
C PRO A 62 -13.19 14.99 22.33
N GLU A 63 -13.64 13.89 21.74
CA GLU A 63 -12.91 12.61 21.77
C GLU A 63 -11.69 12.71 20.86
N LEU A 64 -10.55 12.24 21.36
CA LEU A 64 -9.28 12.20 20.63
C LEU A 64 -8.90 10.75 20.40
N ASP A 65 -8.60 10.45 19.13
CA ASP A 65 -8.15 9.13 18.72
C ASP A 65 -6.68 9.17 18.26
N VAL A 66 -6.03 8.02 18.28
CA VAL A 66 -4.73 7.79 17.64
C VAL A 66 -4.97 6.96 16.39
N ALA A 67 -4.57 7.50 15.24
CA ALA A 67 -4.71 6.86 13.94
C ALA A 67 -3.35 6.39 13.41
N ILE A 68 -3.30 5.14 12.95
CA ILE A 68 -2.21 4.57 12.17
C ILE A 68 -2.65 4.56 10.71
N ARG A 69 -1.97 5.31 9.86
CA ARG A 69 -2.34 5.45 8.44
C ARG A 69 -1.17 5.06 7.54
N ASN A 70 -1.42 4.18 6.57
CA ASN A 70 -0.51 3.98 5.46
C ASN A 70 -0.84 4.99 4.36
N VAL A 71 -0.08 6.07 4.29
CA VAL A 71 -0.29 7.15 3.30
C VAL A 71 0.38 6.87 1.96
N SER A 72 0.95 5.68 1.79
CA SER A 72 1.58 5.28 0.54
C SER A 72 0.64 4.50 -0.37
N GLU A 73 0.94 4.51 -1.68
CA GLU A 73 0.26 3.70 -2.68
C GLU A 73 0.65 2.21 -2.61
N GLY A 74 1.70 1.88 -1.84
CA GLY A 74 2.18 0.53 -1.57
C GLY A 74 1.63 -0.04 -0.27
N ALA A 75 1.63 -1.37 -0.13
CA ALA A 75 1.31 -2.00 1.15
C ALA A 75 2.51 -1.91 2.09
N ALA A 76 2.27 -1.54 3.34
CA ALA A 76 3.26 -1.61 4.40
C ALA A 76 3.23 -3.01 5.04
N ARG A 77 4.41 -3.55 5.34
CA ARG A 77 4.61 -4.88 5.93
C ARG A 77 5.65 -4.81 7.02
N ASP A 78 5.56 -5.74 7.97
CA ASP A 78 6.52 -5.90 9.06
C ASP A 78 6.77 -4.58 9.82
N ILE A 79 5.68 -3.91 10.19
CA ILE A 79 5.70 -2.55 10.77
C ILE A 79 5.94 -2.65 12.28
N GLU A 80 6.95 -1.95 12.77
CA GLU A 80 7.23 -1.84 14.21
C GLU A 80 7.07 -0.40 14.71
N PHE A 81 6.61 -0.24 15.95
CA PHE A 81 6.40 1.06 16.59
C PHE A 81 7.31 1.24 17.80
N GLU A 82 8.04 2.36 17.84
CA GLU A 82 8.87 2.75 18.97
C GLU A 82 8.41 4.12 19.47
N PHE A 83 7.86 4.14 20.68
CA PHE A 83 7.34 5.35 21.33
C PHE A 83 8.40 5.97 22.24
N SER A 84 8.57 7.30 22.19
CA SER A 84 9.47 8.01 23.10
C SER A 84 9.00 7.93 24.55
N VAL A 85 7.68 7.96 24.76
CA VAL A 85 6.99 7.84 26.05
C VAL A 85 5.70 7.04 25.80
N PRO A 86 5.25 6.18 26.74
CA PRO A 86 3.98 5.48 26.61
C PRO A 86 2.80 6.45 26.38
N ILE A 87 1.91 6.09 25.46
CA ILE A 87 0.67 6.85 25.24
C ILE A 87 -0.31 6.40 26.32
N GLU A 88 -0.49 7.26 27.33
CA GLU A 88 -1.40 7.02 28.44
C GLU A 88 -2.62 7.93 28.34
N SER A 89 -3.78 7.38 28.65
CA SER A 89 -5.04 8.08 28.81
C SER A 89 -5.20 8.53 30.26
N SER A 90 -5.96 9.60 30.51
CA SER A 90 -6.24 10.14 31.85
C SER A 90 -6.94 9.12 32.77
N ASN A 91 -7.61 8.13 32.19
CA ASN A 91 -8.22 7.00 32.90
C ASN A 91 -7.22 5.91 33.36
N GLY A 92 -5.92 6.08 33.06
CA GLY A 92 -4.85 5.13 33.40
C GLY A 92 -4.64 4.01 32.38
N PHE A 93 -5.37 4.01 31.27
CA PHE A 93 -5.19 3.07 30.18
C PHE A 93 -3.97 3.44 29.33
N VAL A 94 -3.15 2.45 28.97
CA VAL A 94 -1.94 2.64 28.16
C VAL A 94 -2.23 2.18 26.73
N VAL A 95 -2.49 3.12 25.83
CA VAL A 95 -2.78 2.86 24.41
C VAL A 95 -1.58 2.19 23.72
N SER A 96 -0.35 2.59 24.05
CA SER A 96 0.85 2.00 23.46
C SER A 96 1.08 0.52 23.84
N ASP A 97 0.40 0.00 24.87
CA ASP A 97 0.47 -1.41 25.26
C ASP A 97 -0.51 -2.30 24.49
N LEU A 98 -1.34 -1.72 23.61
CA LEU A 98 -2.25 -2.49 22.77
C LEU A 98 -1.47 -3.47 21.87
N PRO A 99 -2.01 -4.68 21.60
CA PRO A 99 -1.26 -5.73 20.91
C PRO A 99 -0.65 -5.31 19.58
N TYR A 100 -1.37 -4.51 18.79
CA TYR A 100 -0.91 -4.07 17.47
C TYR A 100 0.17 -2.97 17.52
N PHE A 101 0.27 -2.23 18.62
CA PHE A 101 1.39 -1.32 18.86
C PHE A 101 2.58 -2.07 19.46
N LYS A 102 2.33 -3.00 20.38
CA LYS A 102 3.35 -3.75 21.12
C LYS A 102 4.08 -4.80 20.29
N TYR A 103 3.34 -5.51 19.43
CA TYR A 103 3.90 -6.55 18.56
C TYR A 103 4.09 -6.10 17.12
N GLY A 104 3.64 -4.89 16.79
CA GLY A 104 3.65 -4.38 15.42
C GLY A 104 2.50 -4.89 14.57
N LEU A 105 2.56 -4.56 13.28
CA LEU A 105 1.58 -4.94 12.27
C LEU A 105 2.25 -5.66 11.11
N ASP A 106 1.83 -6.89 10.82
CA ASP A 106 2.33 -7.66 9.68
C ASP A 106 1.98 -7.01 8.34
N PHE A 107 0.84 -6.34 8.27
CA PHE A 107 0.30 -5.79 7.04
C PHE A 107 -0.66 -4.61 7.27
N LEU A 108 -0.43 -3.53 6.55
CA LEU A 108 -1.36 -2.41 6.42
C LEU A 108 -1.55 -2.09 4.93
N PRO A 109 -2.77 -2.21 4.37
CA PRO A 109 -3.00 -1.99 2.95
C PRO A 109 -2.70 -0.55 2.54
N PRO A 110 -2.51 -0.26 1.24
CA PRO A 110 -2.41 1.10 0.74
C PRO A 110 -3.61 1.93 1.15
N ASN A 111 -3.39 3.15 1.67
CA ASN A 111 -4.42 4.03 2.23
C ASN A 111 -5.23 3.38 3.38
N GLY A 112 -4.69 2.32 3.99
CA GLY A 112 -5.29 1.66 5.14
C GLY A 112 -5.17 2.52 6.39
N GLU A 113 -6.21 2.48 7.21
CA GLU A 113 -6.29 3.22 8.46
C GLU A 113 -6.79 2.32 9.59
N ILE A 114 -6.15 2.46 10.75
CA ILE A 114 -6.59 1.86 12.01
C ILE A 114 -6.66 2.99 13.03
N THR A 115 -7.84 3.20 13.60
CA THR A 115 -8.11 4.26 14.59
C THR A 115 -8.39 3.63 15.94
N CYS A 116 -7.85 4.23 17.00
CA CYS A 116 -8.06 3.80 18.37
C CYS A 116 -8.38 4.99 19.26
N TYR A 117 -9.40 4.85 20.09
CA TYR A 117 -9.70 5.82 21.12
C TYR A 117 -8.52 6.01 22.07
N TRP A 118 -8.16 7.26 22.32
CA TRP A 118 -7.14 7.62 23.29
C TRP A 118 -7.77 8.22 24.54
N ASP A 119 -8.42 9.37 24.44
CA ASP A 119 -9.02 10.05 25.59
C ASP A 119 -9.92 11.22 25.17
N GLU A 120 -10.58 11.87 26.12
CA GLU A 120 -11.28 13.14 25.92
C GLU A 120 -10.33 14.33 26.13
N LEU A 121 -10.38 15.32 25.23
CA LEU A 121 -9.45 16.45 25.20
C LEU A 121 -9.38 17.24 26.52
N ASP A 122 -10.52 17.47 27.18
CA ASP A 122 -10.61 18.24 28.42
C ASP A 122 -9.89 17.56 29.60
N SER A 123 -9.80 16.22 29.58
CA SER A 123 -9.09 15.43 30.59
C SER A 123 -7.64 15.19 30.21
N LEU A 124 -7.36 15.06 28.90
CA LEU A 124 -6.04 14.76 28.37
C LEU A 124 -5.07 15.95 28.49
N LEU A 125 -5.51 17.17 28.19
CA LEU A 125 -4.63 18.34 28.21
C LEU A 125 -4.01 18.61 29.60
N PRO A 126 -4.78 18.64 30.72
CA PRO A 126 -4.20 18.78 32.06
C PRO A 126 -3.27 17.63 32.43
N PHE A 127 -3.58 16.41 31.97
CA PHE A 127 -2.76 15.22 32.23
C PHE A 127 -1.40 15.29 31.54
N LEU A 128 -1.37 15.68 30.25
CA LEU A 128 -0.13 15.88 29.51
C LEU A 128 0.70 17.04 30.09
N GLU A 129 0.04 18.11 30.54
CA GLU A 129 0.69 19.23 31.21
C GLU A 129 1.36 18.81 32.53
N ALA A 130 0.67 18.01 33.35
CA ALA A 130 1.21 17.50 34.61
C ALA A 130 2.43 16.58 34.42
N LYS A 131 2.52 15.90 33.27
CA LYS A 131 3.63 15.01 32.91
C LYS A 131 4.76 15.69 32.12
N ASP A 132 4.68 17.00 31.91
CA ASP A 132 5.64 17.76 31.10
C ASP A 132 5.78 17.27 29.64
N LEU A 133 4.69 16.73 29.07
CA LEU A 133 4.64 16.19 27.71
C LEU A 133 4.11 17.20 26.67
N ARG A 134 4.23 18.50 26.94
CA ARG A 134 3.71 19.56 26.04
C ARG A 134 4.37 19.57 24.65
N ASN A 135 5.57 19.01 24.55
CA ASN A 135 6.30 18.89 23.29
C ASN A 135 5.80 17.74 22.40
N GLY A 136 4.77 17.02 22.85
CA GLY A 136 4.20 15.88 22.16
C GLY A 136 4.93 14.57 22.46
N ILE A 137 4.36 13.47 21.97
CA ILE A 137 4.94 12.13 22.04
C ILE A 137 5.44 11.77 20.65
N HIS A 138 6.69 11.36 20.53
CA HIS A 138 7.27 10.97 19.25
C HIS A 138 7.12 9.47 19.03
N VAL A 139 6.69 9.10 17.82
CA VAL A 139 6.58 7.72 17.39
C VAL A 139 7.51 7.50 16.21
N THR A 140 8.42 6.53 16.34
CA THR A 140 9.26 6.05 15.25
C THR A 140 8.64 4.80 14.69
N VAL A 141 8.38 4.78 13.39
CA VAL A 141 7.88 3.61 12.67
C VAL A 141 9.01 3.01 11.85
N ARG A 142 9.23 1.70 11.98
CA ARG A 142 10.25 0.95 11.23
C ARG A 142 9.63 -0.01 10.24
#